data_AF-A0A6N6T6U4-F1
#
_entry.id   AF-A0A6N6T6U4-F1
#
_cell.length_a   1.000
_cell.length_b   1.000
_cell.length_c   1.000
_cell.angle_alpha   90.00
_cell.angle_beta   90.00
_cell.angle_gamma   90.00
#
_symmetry.space_group_name_H-M   'P 1'
#
loop_
_entity.id
_entity.type
_entity.pdbx_description
1 polymer ?
#
loop_
_entity_poly.entity_id
_entity_poly.type
_entity_poly.pdbx_seq_one_letter_code
_entity_poly.pdbx_strand_id
1 'polypeptide(L)'
;MLALTTACSGGRPPSNLGITAGRLAPCPGSPNCVSSEATNEQRVEPLRYTGDAGPARARLLEVLNGMERARVVQSTGDYLHVEFRSAVFGFVDDVEFYFNPPGMIQVRSAARTGYSDFGVNRERVETLRARFAIPSNATGTTAR
;
A
#
# COMPACT_ATOMS: atom_id res chain seq x y z
N MET A 1 17.87 17.00 31.81
CA MET A 1 17.24 15.91 31.03
C MET A 1 16.41 16.57 29.93
N LEU A 2 17.00 16.75 28.75
CA LEU A 2 16.33 17.38 27.62
C LEU A 2 15.42 16.33 26.98
N ALA A 3 14.12 16.42 27.22
CA ALA A 3 13.12 15.57 26.58
C ALA A 3 12.93 16.05 25.13
N LEU A 4 13.72 15.49 24.22
CA LEU A 4 13.44 15.54 22.79
C LEU A 4 12.22 14.67 22.53
N THR A 5 11.02 15.24 22.63
CA THR A 5 9.82 14.58 22.12
C THR A 5 9.89 14.61 20.60
N THR A 6 10.43 13.55 20.01
CA THR A 6 10.34 13.28 18.57
C THR A 6 8.86 13.08 18.22
N ALA A 7 8.16 14.18 17.97
CA ALA A 7 6.86 14.15 17.31
C ALA A 7 7.10 13.61 15.91
N CYS A 8 6.74 12.35 15.67
CA CYS A 8 6.74 11.77 14.34
C CYS A 8 5.87 12.65 13.44
N SER A 9 6.49 13.42 12.55
CA SER A 9 5.92 14.41 11.64
C SER A 9 4.97 13.82 10.57
N GLY A 10 4.52 12.59 10.75
CA GLY A 10 3.73 11.84 9.78
C GLY A 10 2.21 11.87 10.00
N GLY A 11 1.71 12.64 10.96
CA GLY A 11 0.27 12.68 11.29
C GLY A 11 -0.28 11.37 11.88
N ARG A 12 -1.43 11.45 12.56
CA ARG A 12 -2.14 10.25 13.02
C ARG A 12 -2.79 9.54 11.82
N PRO A 13 -2.82 8.20 11.78
CA PRO A 13 -3.60 7.48 10.78
C PRO A 13 -5.06 7.96 10.78
N PRO A 14 -5.70 8.10 9.60
CA PRO A 14 -7.13 8.35 9.51
C PRO A 14 -7.94 7.28 10.25
N SER A 15 -9.05 7.66 10.88
CA SER A 15 -9.89 6.71 11.64
C SER A 15 -10.75 5.81 10.75
N ASN A 16 -10.77 6.06 9.43
CA ASN A 16 -11.57 5.33 8.46
C ASN A 16 -10.76 4.29 7.65
N LEU A 17 -9.51 4.01 8.02
CA LEU A 17 -8.75 2.91 7.44
C LEU A 17 -9.37 1.55 7.80
N GLY A 18 -9.12 0.56 6.95
CA GLY A 18 -9.66 -0.79 7.09
C GLY A 18 -10.75 -1.11 6.08
N ILE A 19 -11.33 -2.30 6.24
CA ILE A 19 -12.43 -2.78 5.42
C ILE A 19 -13.75 -2.40 6.10
N THR A 20 -14.60 -1.66 5.41
CA THR A 20 -15.96 -1.34 5.84
C THR A 20 -16.94 -1.79 4.78
N ALA A 21 -17.94 -2.59 5.17
CA ALA A 21 -18.94 -3.14 4.25
C ALA A 21 -18.32 -3.84 3.01
N GLY A 22 -17.20 -4.54 3.21
CA GLY A 22 -16.51 -5.30 2.16
C GLY A 22 -15.80 -4.43 1.12
N ARG A 23 -15.41 -3.20 1.47
CA ARG A 23 -14.64 -2.27 0.62
C ARG A 23 -13.58 -1.53 1.41
N LEU A 24 -12.55 -1.04 0.72
CA LEU A 24 -11.63 -0.06 1.28
C LEU A 24 -12.32 1.31 1.39
N ALA A 25 -11.74 2.20 2.19
CA ALA A 25 -12.23 3.57 2.29
C ALA A 25 -12.25 4.26 0.91
N PRO A 26 -13.27 5.08 0.60
CA PRO A 26 -13.24 5.86 -0.64
C PRO A 26 -12.09 6.87 -0.62
N CYS A 27 -11.59 7.22 -1.81
CA CYS A 27 -10.71 8.38 -1.92
C CYS A 27 -11.50 9.66 -1.60
N PRO A 28 -10.93 10.59 -0.81
CA PRO A 28 -11.48 11.94 -0.73
C PRO A 28 -11.34 12.65 -2.08
N GLY A 29 -12.02 13.80 -2.25
CA GLY A 29 -11.97 14.58 -3.49
C GLY A 29 -10.61 15.23 -3.81
N SER A 30 -9.61 15.11 -2.93
CA SER A 30 -8.25 15.61 -3.17
C SER A 30 -7.47 14.68 -4.10
N PRO A 31 -6.59 15.21 -4.96
CA PRO A 31 -5.88 14.43 -5.99
C PRO A 31 -4.81 13.47 -5.41
N ASN A 32 -4.43 13.64 -4.14
CA ASN A 32 -3.45 12.81 -3.44
C ASN A 32 -4.02 11.47 -2.92
N CYS A 33 -4.96 10.87 -3.64
CA CYS A 33 -5.46 9.52 -3.36
C CYS A 33 -5.78 8.81 -4.66
N VAL A 34 -5.41 7.53 -4.72
CA VAL A 34 -5.84 6.61 -5.77
C VAL A 34 -6.40 5.33 -5.16
N SER A 35 -7.35 4.70 -5.85
CA SER A 35 -7.97 3.45 -5.43
C SER A 35 -8.40 2.61 -6.62
N SER A 36 -8.29 1.29 -6.53
CA SER A 36 -8.84 0.38 -7.54
C SER A 36 -10.35 0.30 -7.53
N GLU A 37 -11.00 0.78 -6.46
CA GLU A 37 -12.45 0.83 -6.31
C GLU A 37 -13.04 2.20 -6.71
N ALA A 38 -12.20 3.17 -7.09
CA ALA A 38 -12.67 4.47 -7.58
C ALA A 38 -13.28 4.37 -8.99
N THR A 39 -14.21 5.28 -9.30
CA THR A 39 -14.94 5.35 -10.58
C THR A 39 -14.59 6.59 -11.41
N ASN A 40 -13.62 7.38 -10.95
CA ASN A 40 -13.17 8.64 -11.56
C ASN A 40 -11.66 8.56 -11.88
N GLU A 41 -11.03 9.71 -12.11
CA GLU A 41 -9.59 9.79 -12.44
C GLU A 41 -8.63 9.40 -11.32
N GLN A 42 -9.13 9.07 -10.13
CA GLN A 42 -8.35 8.47 -9.04
C GLN A 42 -8.24 6.95 -9.19
N ARG A 43 -8.89 6.36 -10.20
CA ARG A 43 -8.86 4.92 -10.44
C ARG A 43 -7.46 4.44 -10.83
N VAL A 44 -7.03 3.36 -10.21
CA VAL A 44 -5.88 2.53 -10.60
C VAL A 44 -6.38 1.11 -10.83
N GLU A 45 -5.58 0.25 -11.46
CA GLU A 45 -5.97 -1.15 -11.58
C GLU A 45 -5.59 -1.93 -10.31
N PRO A 46 -6.37 -2.96 -9.92
CA PRO A 46 -6.01 -3.85 -8.82
C PRO A 46 -4.78 -4.69 -9.17
N LEU A 47 -4.19 -5.35 -8.16
CA LEU A 47 -3.19 -6.39 -8.41
C LEU A 47 -3.94 -7.70 -8.69
N ARG A 48 -3.58 -8.40 -9.76
CA ARG A 48 -4.22 -9.66 -10.17
C ARG A 48 -3.30 -10.83 -9.89
N TYR A 49 -3.85 -11.92 -9.37
CA TYR A 49 -3.11 -13.16 -9.12
C TYR A 49 -3.94 -14.37 -9.54
N THR A 50 -3.26 -15.49 -9.79
CA THR A 50 -3.88 -16.78 -10.06
C THR A 50 -3.62 -17.73 -8.88
N GLY A 51 -4.50 -18.71 -8.70
CA GLY A 51 -4.42 -19.64 -7.57
C GLY A 51 -4.81 -19.00 -6.24
N ASP A 52 -4.10 -19.37 -5.18
CA ASP A 52 -4.49 -19.05 -3.82
C ASP A 52 -4.02 -17.65 -3.36
N ALA A 53 -4.80 -17.04 -2.46
CA ALA A 53 -4.48 -15.74 -1.87
C ALA A 53 -3.21 -15.79 -0.99
N GLY A 54 -2.86 -16.93 -0.41
CA GLY A 54 -1.69 -17.10 0.47
C GLY A 54 -0.36 -16.79 -0.25
N PRO A 55 -0.02 -17.49 -1.35
CA PRO A 55 1.14 -17.18 -2.18
C PRO A 55 1.14 -15.75 -2.71
N ALA A 56 -0.02 -15.24 -3.14
CA ALA A 56 -0.15 -13.84 -3.58
C ALA A 56 0.20 -12.85 -2.45
N ARG A 57 -0.28 -13.11 -1.23
CA ARG A 57 0.05 -12.30 -0.04
C ARG A 57 1.53 -12.34 0.30
N ALA A 58 2.14 -13.53 0.25
CA ALA A 58 3.58 -13.67 0.47
C ALA A 58 4.39 -12.88 -0.58
N ARG A 59 4.00 -12.96 -1.86
CA ARG A 59 4.63 -12.19 -2.93
C ARG A 59 4.50 -10.68 -2.72
N LEU A 60 3.30 -10.21 -2.34
CA LEU A 60 3.09 -8.79 -2.07
C LEU A 60 3.98 -8.30 -0.91
N LEU A 61 4.08 -9.07 0.17
CA LEU A 61 4.95 -8.75 1.31
C LEU A 61 6.43 -8.71 0.92
N GLU A 62 6.89 -9.64 0.07
CA GLU A 62 8.25 -9.62 -0.47
C GLU A 62 8.52 -8.33 -1.26
N VAL A 63 7.61 -7.96 -2.17
CA VAL A 63 7.72 -6.71 -2.94
C VAL A 63 7.79 -5.50 -2.01
N LEU A 64 6.91 -5.44 -1.01
CA LEU A 64 6.85 -4.34 -0.04
C LEU A 64 8.12 -4.23 0.80
N ASN A 65 8.67 -5.36 1.24
CA ASN A 65 9.92 -5.39 2.00
C ASN A 65 11.14 -4.96 1.15
N GLY A 66 11.07 -5.13 -0.18
CA GLY A 66 12.07 -4.63 -1.13
C GLY A 66 11.86 -3.18 -1.57
N MET A 67 10.89 -2.45 -1.01
CA MET A 67 10.66 -1.04 -1.30
C MET A 67 11.19 -0.16 -0.17
N GLU A 68 11.89 0.91 -0.54
CA GLU A 68 12.39 1.87 0.43
C GLU A 68 11.23 2.55 1.18
N ARG A 69 11.44 2.76 2.49
CA ARG A 69 10.55 3.56 3.34
C ARG A 69 9.12 3.02 3.44
N ALA A 70 8.91 1.76 3.08
CA ALA A 70 7.68 1.01 3.32
C ALA A 70 7.74 0.35 4.70
N ARG A 71 6.65 0.44 5.47
CA ARG A 71 6.50 -0.25 6.75
C ARG A 71 5.13 -0.92 6.82
N VAL A 72 5.11 -2.25 6.89
CA VAL A 72 3.88 -2.99 7.19
C VAL A 72 3.47 -2.72 8.63
N VAL A 73 2.30 -2.13 8.83
CA VAL A 73 1.78 -1.76 10.17
C VAL A 73 0.66 -2.67 10.62
N GLN A 74 -0.09 -3.28 9.70
CA GLN A 74 -1.09 -4.30 10.00
C GLN A 74 -1.15 -5.32 8.89
N SER A 75 -1.25 -6.61 9.25
CA SER A 75 -1.28 -7.73 8.30
C SER A 75 -2.17 -8.83 8.88
N THR A 76 -3.48 -8.72 8.69
CA THR A 76 -4.49 -9.54 9.38
C THR A 76 -5.57 -10.02 8.42
N GLY A 77 -5.82 -11.33 8.36
CA GLY A 77 -6.83 -11.91 7.50
C GLY A 77 -6.63 -11.53 6.03
N ASP A 78 -7.67 -10.96 5.44
CA ASP A 78 -7.74 -10.45 4.07
C ASP A 78 -7.32 -8.98 3.93
N TYR A 79 -6.73 -8.38 4.96
CA TYR A 79 -6.32 -6.98 5.00
C TYR A 79 -4.82 -6.81 5.26
N LEU A 80 -4.22 -5.81 4.60
CA LEU A 80 -2.85 -5.37 4.80
C LEU A 80 -2.78 -3.85 4.72
N HIS A 81 -2.12 -3.22 5.70
CA HIS A 81 -1.86 -1.78 5.74
C HIS A 81 -0.36 -1.52 5.85
N VAL A 82 0.10 -0.60 5.01
CA VAL A 82 1.50 -0.21 4.87
C VAL A 82 1.60 1.32 4.93
N GLU A 83 2.56 1.83 5.70
CA GLU A 83 2.95 3.24 5.67
C GLU A 83 4.14 3.44 4.71
N PHE A 84 4.04 4.40 3.80
CA PHE A 84 5.17 4.91 3.01
C PHE A 84 5.56 6.29 3.49
N ARG A 85 6.86 6.53 3.72
CA ARG A 85 7.36 7.84 4.20
C ARG A 85 8.13 8.58 3.13
N SER A 86 7.89 9.88 2.96
CA SER A 86 8.70 10.72 2.07
C SER A 86 10.09 10.97 2.66
N ALA A 87 11.12 10.93 1.81
CA ALA A 87 12.52 10.99 2.26
C ALA A 87 12.89 12.37 2.83
N VAL A 88 12.36 13.45 2.25
CA VAL A 88 12.76 14.83 2.55
C VAL A 88 11.84 15.48 3.59
N PHE A 89 10.53 15.29 3.45
CA PHE A 89 9.54 16.03 4.24
C PHE A 89 8.84 15.18 5.31
N GLY A 90 9.07 13.87 5.35
CA GLY A 90 8.50 12.98 6.35
C GLY A 90 6.99 12.74 6.24
N PHE A 91 6.37 13.14 5.12
CA PHE A 91 4.97 12.85 4.83
C PHE A 91 4.71 11.35 4.83
N VAL A 92 3.53 10.95 5.30
CA VAL A 92 3.12 9.55 5.34
C VAL A 92 1.95 9.34 4.41
N ASP A 93 2.07 8.32 3.58
CA ASP A 93 1.00 7.79 2.76
C ASP A 93 0.58 6.43 3.32
N ASP A 94 -0.73 6.24 3.50
CA ASP A 94 -1.33 4.98 3.88
C ASP A 94 -1.67 4.20 2.62
N VAL A 95 -1.13 2.98 2.51
CA VAL A 95 -1.43 2.04 1.43
C VAL A 95 -2.12 0.81 2.01
N GLU A 96 -3.32 0.55 1.54
CA GLU A 96 -4.19 -0.52 2.00
C GLU A 96 -4.40 -1.53 0.89
N PHE A 97 -4.42 -2.81 1.26
CA PHE A 97 -4.70 -3.91 0.35
C PHE A 97 -5.78 -4.80 0.93
N TYR A 98 -6.70 -5.24 0.06
CA TYR A 98 -7.81 -6.09 0.43
C TYR A 98 -7.94 -7.26 -0.56
N PHE A 99 -7.89 -8.49 -0.05
CA PHE A 99 -7.72 -9.73 -0.82
C PHE A 99 -9.04 -10.37 -1.29
N ASN A 100 -10.13 -9.60 -1.35
CA ASN A 100 -11.46 -10.08 -1.74
C ASN A 100 -12.04 -9.12 -2.81
N PRO A 101 -12.57 -9.64 -3.94
CA PRO A 101 -12.78 -11.05 -4.28
C PRO A 101 -11.50 -11.85 -4.61
N PRO A 102 -11.56 -13.19 -4.59
CA PRO A 102 -10.42 -14.03 -4.95
C PRO A 102 -9.86 -13.71 -6.34
N GLY A 103 -8.54 -13.86 -6.50
CA GLY A 103 -7.83 -13.56 -7.75
C GLY A 103 -7.54 -12.07 -7.98
N MET A 104 -8.02 -11.17 -7.10
CA MET A 104 -7.65 -9.76 -7.11
C MET A 104 -7.34 -9.23 -5.71
N ILE A 105 -6.44 -8.27 -5.67
CA ILE A 105 -6.12 -7.49 -4.46
C ILE A 105 -6.52 -6.06 -4.77
N GLN A 106 -7.60 -5.60 -4.12
CA GLN A 106 -7.97 -4.19 -4.15
C GLN A 106 -6.89 -3.38 -3.44
N VAL A 107 -6.63 -2.18 -3.94
CA VAL A 107 -5.58 -1.30 -3.43
C VAL A 107 -6.08 0.13 -3.30
N ARG A 108 -5.69 0.79 -2.21
CA ARG A 108 -5.84 2.23 -2.01
C ARG A 108 -4.51 2.80 -1.55
N SER A 109 -4.11 3.94 -2.09
CA SER A 109 -2.93 4.69 -1.66
C SER A 109 -3.30 6.15 -1.47
N ALA A 110 -3.15 6.68 -0.26
CA ALA A 110 -3.59 8.03 0.09
C ALA A 110 -2.61 8.73 1.04
N ALA A 111 -2.32 10.00 0.77
CA ALA A 111 -1.54 10.83 1.69
C ALA A 111 -2.38 11.22 2.91
N ARG A 112 -1.76 11.22 4.10
CA ARG A 112 -2.44 11.68 5.34
C ARG A 112 -2.69 13.17 5.37
N THR A 113 -1.82 13.94 4.72
CA THR A 113 -1.80 15.41 4.76
C THR A 113 -1.36 15.97 3.41
N GLY A 114 -1.66 17.25 3.19
CA GLY A 114 -1.40 17.92 1.91
C GLY A 114 -2.57 17.78 0.94
N TYR A 115 -2.54 18.57 -0.14
CA TYR A 115 -3.60 18.56 -1.16
C TYR A 115 -3.20 17.72 -2.39
N SER A 116 -1.97 17.90 -2.86
CA SER A 116 -1.41 17.21 -4.02
C SER A 116 -0.14 16.46 -3.61
N ASP A 117 0.06 15.30 -4.19
CA ASP A 117 1.25 14.46 -4.08
C ASP A 117 2.03 14.41 -5.41
N PHE A 118 1.65 15.22 -6.40
CA PHE A 118 2.20 15.21 -7.76
C PHE A 118 2.16 13.82 -8.44
N GLY A 119 1.17 12.99 -8.08
CA GLY A 119 0.98 11.66 -8.67
C GLY A 119 1.80 10.55 -8.01
N VAL A 120 2.52 10.83 -6.92
CA VAL A 120 3.34 9.86 -6.19
C VAL A 120 2.54 8.62 -5.75
N ASN A 121 1.30 8.79 -5.30
CA ASN A 121 0.46 7.65 -4.91
C ASN A 121 0.10 6.76 -6.11
N ARG A 122 -0.14 7.35 -7.27
CA ARG A 122 -0.37 6.59 -8.51
C ARG A 122 0.87 5.85 -8.94
N GLU A 123 2.01 6.54 -9.03
CA GLU A 123 3.29 5.95 -9.41
C GLU A 123 3.67 4.77 -8.50
N ARG A 124 3.42 4.91 -7.19
CA ARG A 124 3.65 3.84 -6.22
C ARG A 124 2.81 2.60 -6.53
N VAL A 125 1.50 2.77 -6.75
CA VAL A 125 0.62 1.63 -7.05
C VAL A 125 1.05 0.97 -8.36
N GLU A 126 1.37 1.73 -9.40
CA GLU A 126 1.82 1.14 -10.67
C GLU A 126 3.16 0.41 -10.53
N THR A 127 4.08 0.94 -9.73
CA THR A 127 5.35 0.27 -9.41
C THR A 127 5.11 -1.04 -8.63
N LEU A 128 4.21 -1.02 -7.65
CA LEU A 128 3.81 -2.21 -6.90
C LEU A 128 3.24 -3.27 -7.84
N ARG A 129 2.33 -2.88 -8.74
CA ARG A 129 1.73 -3.78 -9.74
C ARG A 129 2.79 -4.40 -10.65
N ALA A 130 3.70 -3.59 -11.17
CA ALA A 130 4.77 -4.05 -12.05
C ALA A 130 5.69 -5.06 -11.34
N ARG A 131 6.12 -4.76 -10.11
CA ARG A 131 6.97 -5.67 -9.33
C ARG A 131 6.24 -6.95 -8.95
N PHE A 132 4.97 -6.84 -8.55
CA PHE A 132 4.13 -7.98 -8.17
C PHE A 132 3.93 -8.97 -9.32
N ALA A 133 3.74 -8.47 -10.55
CA ALA A 133 3.53 -9.29 -11.74
C ALA A 133 4.77 -10.12 -12.16
N ILE A 134 5.97 -9.74 -11.69
CA ILE A 134 7.20 -10.50 -11.93
C ILE A 134 7.28 -11.62 -10.88
N PRO A 135 7.32 -12.91 -11.27
CA PRO A 135 7.54 -14.00 -10.34
C PRO A 135 8.90 -13.85 -9.63
N SER A 136 8.95 -14.14 -8.32
CA SER A 136 10.22 -14.19 -7.60
C SER A 136 11.06 -15.34 -8.14
N ASN A 137 12.20 -15.06 -8.77
CA ASN A 137 13.19 -16.09 -9.08
C ASN A 137 13.88 -16.50 -7.77
N ALA A 138 13.23 -17.34 -6.97
CA ALA A 138 13.88 -18.03 -5.87
C ALA A 138 14.78 -19.13 -6.46
N THR A 139 15.96 -18.77 -6.95
CA THR A 139 17.06 -19.71 -7.22
C THR A 139 18.23 -19.32 -6.35
N GLY A 140 18.39 -20.08 -5.27
CA GLY A 140 19.47 -19.92 -4.29
C GLY A 140 19.62 -21.12 -3.37
N THR A 141 19.25 -22.32 -3.81
CA THR A 141 19.74 -23.57 -3.21
C THR A 141 20.69 -24.20 -4.20
N THR A 142 21.99 -24.11 -3.92
CA THR A 142 22.92 -25.16 -4.34
C THR A 142 23.94 -25.36 -3.23
N ALA A 143 23.90 -26.57 -2.70
CA ALA A 143 24.85 -27.14 -1.77
C ALA A 143 26.32 -26.91 -2.19
N ARG A 144 27.15 -26.64 -1.19
CA ARG A 144 28.48 -27.25 -1.03
C ARG A 144 28.73 -27.51 0.45
#